data_AF-J3EL67-F1
#
_entry.id   AF-J3EL67-F1
#
_cell.length_a   1.000
_cell.length_b   1.000
_cell.length_c   1.000
_cell.angle_alpha   90.00
_cell.angle_beta   90.00
_cell.angle_gamma   90.00
#
_symmetry.space_group_name_H-M   'P 1'
#
loop_
_entity.id
_entity.type
_entity.pdbx_description
1 polymer ?
#
loop_
_entity_poly.entity_id
_entity_poly.type
_entity_poly.pdbx_seq_one_letter_code
_entity_poly.pdbx_strand_id
1 'polypeptide(L)'
;MMAVSLGFASDAIVQEFYVDDDVDQGVRDAIEGETGQPLVDVDYADVVDGAIVWWRADDAEEEDLADVLVDAMSNLDDGGLIWVLIPKPGRPNSVRVGDVEEAAEIAGLHATTSTALGANWAGVRLTARPRSRR
;
A
#
# COMPACT_ATOMS: atom_id res chain seq x y z
N MET A 1 4.58 -1.32 21.04
CA MET A 1 4.56 -2.71 20.53
C MET A 1 3.19 -2.99 19.94
N MET A 2 2.97 -2.58 18.69
CA MET A 2 1.79 -2.96 17.92
C MET A 2 2.30 -3.23 16.50
N ALA A 3 3.00 -4.35 16.31
CA ALA A 3 3.35 -4.82 14.98
C ALA A 3 2.15 -5.63 14.49
N VAL A 4 1.19 -4.95 13.88
CA VAL A 4 0.20 -5.63 13.04
C VAL A 4 0.98 -6.11 11.83
N SER A 5 1.10 -7.43 11.68
CA SER A 5 1.69 -8.02 10.47
C SER A 5 0.85 -7.63 9.27
N LEU A 6 1.52 -7.18 8.21
CA LEU A 6 0.90 -6.80 6.95
C LEU A 6 0.81 -8.01 6.01
N GLY A 7 1.44 -9.12 6.37
CA GLY A 7 1.33 -10.40 5.67
C GLY A 7 2.29 -10.52 4.49
N PHE A 8 3.37 -9.73 4.49
CA PHE A 8 4.47 -9.89 3.55
C PHE A 8 5.28 -11.15 3.91
N ALA A 9 5.80 -11.83 2.89
CA ALA A 9 6.66 -12.97 3.10
C ALA A 9 8.04 -12.53 3.62
N SER A 10 8.73 -13.40 4.34
CA SER A 10 10.16 -13.21 4.60
C SER A 10 10.93 -13.17 3.28
N ASP A 11 11.95 -12.32 3.23
CA ASP A 11 12.76 -11.96 2.06
C ASP A 11 12.02 -11.21 0.93
N ALA A 12 10.75 -10.83 1.14
CA ALA A 12 9.99 -10.05 0.17
C ALA A 12 10.58 -8.63 -0.02
N ILE A 13 10.75 -8.23 -1.27
CA ILE A 13 11.08 -6.85 -1.64
C ILE A 13 9.77 -6.05 -1.72
N VAL A 14 9.66 -5.01 -0.92
CA VAL A 14 8.45 -4.17 -0.83
C VAL A 14 8.78 -2.75 -1.29
N GLN A 15 8.09 -2.30 -2.34
CA GLN A 15 8.24 -0.96 -2.90
C GLN A 15 7.35 0.05 -2.18
N GLU A 16 7.88 1.24 -1.91
CA GLU A 16 7.21 2.33 -1.20
C GLU A 16 6.92 3.49 -2.15
N PHE A 17 5.65 3.92 -2.16
CA PHE A 17 5.15 5.03 -2.97
C PHE A 17 4.61 6.15 -2.08
N TYR A 18 4.71 7.40 -2.56
CA TYR A 18 4.16 8.61 -1.90
C TYR A 18 4.64 8.84 -0.46
N VAL A 19 5.88 8.45 -0.17
CA VAL A 19 6.55 8.75 1.10
C VAL A 19 6.68 10.27 1.28
N ASP A 20 6.38 10.75 2.49
CA ASP A 20 6.52 12.16 2.88
C ASP A 20 6.90 12.23 4.38
N ASP A 21 7.08 13.42 4.93
CA ASP A 21 7.56 13.66 6.29
C ASP A 21 6.64 13.13 7.41
N ASP A 22 5.38 12.80 7.11
CA ASP A 22 4.36 12.35 8.08
C ASP A 22 4.16 10.83 8.13
N VAL A 23 4.94 10.06 7.37
CA VAL A 23 4.87 8.59 7.37
C VAL A 23 5.19 8.03 8.76
N ASP A 24 4.53 6.93 9.12
CA ASP A 24 4.76 6.28 10.41
C ASP A 24 5.97 5.34 10.32
N GLN A 25 7.11 5.78 10.86
CA GLN A 25 8.34 4.97 10.88
C GLN A 25 8.13 3.62 11.58
N GLY A 26 7.23 3.53 12.56
CA GLY A 26 6.93 2.26 13.22
C GLY A 26 6.23 1.25 12.30
N VAL A 27 5.49 1.72 11.29
CA VAL A 27 4.92 0.85 10.25
C VAL A 27 6.01 0.39 9.29
N ARG A 28 6.91 1.28 8.87
CA ARG A 28 8.06 0.94 8.02
C ARG A 28 8.95 -0.10 8.69
N ASP A 29 9.37 0.17 9.93
CA ASP A 29 10.20 -0.73 10.74
C ASP A 29 9.53 -2.11 10.93
N ALA A 30 8.20 -2.15 11.03
CA ALA A 30 7.47 -3.40 11.16
C ALA A 30 7.48 -4.21 9.85
N ILE A 31 7.37 -3.56 8.69
CA ILE A 31 7.48 -4.22 7.39
C ILE A 31 8.90 -4.76 7.19
N GLU A 32 9.91 -3.92 7.42
CA GLU A 32 11.32 -4.33 7.28
C GLU A 32 11.69 -5.45 8.25
N GLY A 33 11.10 -5.47 9.45
CA GLY A 33 11.24 -6.57 10.39
C GLY A 33 10.52 -7.86 9.96
N GLU A 34 9.39 -7.75 9.26
CA GLU A 34 8.61 -8.88 8.73
C GLU A 34 9.29 -9.51 7.50
N THR A 35 9.81 -8.69 6.60
CA THR A 35 10.50 -9.12 5.38
C THR A 35 11.98 -9.42 5.61
N GLY A 36 12.63 -8.77 6.57
CA GLY A 36 14.08 -8.81 6.72
C GLY A 36 14.84 -7.99 5.67
N GLN A 37 14.13 -7.18 4.87
CA GLN A 37 14.65 -6.36 3.78
C GLN A 37 14.22 -4.91 3.98
N PRO A 38 15.06 -3.92 3.63
CA PRO A 38 14.65 -2.52 3.63
C PRO A 38 13.57 -2.27 2.57
N LEU A 39 12.72 -1.27 2.80
CA LEU A 39 11.79 -0.78 1.78
C LEU A 39 12.59 -0.17 0.61
N VAL A 40 12.15 -0.42 -0.61
CA VAL A 40 12.75 0.16 -1.83
C VAL A 40 11.86 1.28 -2.38
N ASP A 41 12.46 2.27 -3.04
CA ASP A 41 11.73 3.41 -3.59
C ASP A 41 11.18 3.14 -5.01
N VAL A 42 10.49 4.12 -5.57
CA VAL A 42 9.89 4.07 -6.91
C VAL A 42 10.91 3.93 -8.04
N ASP A 43 12.18 4.25 -7.81
CA ASP A 43 13.26 4.13 -8.79
C ASP A 43 13.87 2.71 -8.82
N TYR A 44 13.39 1.80 -7.96
CA TYR A 44 13.81 0.40 -7.97
C TYR A 44 13.50 -0.27 -9.31
N ALA A 45 14.55 -0.75 -9.99
CA ALA A 45 14.51 -1.17 -11.38
C ALA A 45 14.36 -2.69 -11.58
N ASP A 46 13.86 -3.41 -10.58
CA ASP A 46 13.62 -4.86 -10.63
C ASP A 46 12.23 -5.19 -10.09
N VAL A 47 11.81 -6.45 -10.25
CA VAL A 47 10.52 -6.93 -9.78
C VAL A 47 10.46 -6.95 -8.25
N VAL A 48 9.30 -6.57 -7.71
CA VAL A 48 9.02 -6.55 -6.27
C VAL A 48 7.90 -7.52 -5.90
N ASP A 49 7.91 -8.00 -4.67
CA ASP A 49 6.92 -8.96 -4.15
C ASP A 49 5.69 -8.25 -3.54
N GLY A 50 5.84 -6.97 -3.21
CA GLY A 50 4.82 -6.18 -2.55
C GLY A 50 4.97 -4.69 -2.80
N ALA A 51 3.91 -3.94 -2.52
CA ALA A 51 3.93 -2.49 -2.53
C ALA A 51 3.15 -1.90 -1.34
N ILE A 52 3.62 -0.76 -0.85
CA ILE A 52 2.87 0.12 0.04
C ILE A 52 2.70 1.49 -0.61
N VAL A 53 1.53 2.09 -0.47
CA VAL A 53 1.21 3.43 -0.98
C VAL A 53 0.72 4.28 0.19
N TRP A 54 1.46 5.31 0.56
CA TRP A 54 0.99 6.32 1.52
C TRP A 54 0.08 7.31 0.79
N TRP A 55 -1.17 7.43 1.19
CA TRP A 55 -2.15 8.19 0.41
C TRP A 55 -2.95 9.17 1.27
N ARG A 56 -2.84 10.45 0.94
CA ARG A 56 -3.46 11.58 1.64
C ARG A 56 -4.53 12.22 0.75
N ALA A 57 -5.42 12.98 1.38
CA ALA A 57 -6.42 13.75 0.63
C ALA A 57 -5.76 14.76 -0.32
N ASP A 58 -4.65 15.37 0.10
CA ASP A 58 -3.89 16.33 -0.71
C ASP A 58 -3.22 15.63 -1.91
N ASP A 59 -2.66 14.42 -1.72
CA ASP A 59 -2.11 13.60 -2.82
C ASP A 59 -3.17 13.33 -3.90
N ALA A 60 -4.43 13.11 -3.48
CA ALA A 60 -5.57 12.90 -4.37
C ALA A 60 -6.04 14.16 -5.11
N GLU A 61 -5.55 15.35 -4.74
CA GLU A 61 -5.76 16.58 -5.52
C GLU A 61 -4.74 16.70 -6.67
N GLU A 62 -3.60 16.00 -6.57
CA GLU A 62 -2.51 16.05 -7.54
C GLU A 62 -2.50 14.86 -8.51
N GLU A 63 -2.83 13.64 -8.04
CA GLU A 63 -2.80 12.40 -8.82
C GLU A 63 -4.00 11.49 -8.52
N ASP A 64 -4.39 10.63 -9.47
CA ASP A 64 -5.41 9.61 -9.26
C ASP A 64 -4.80 8.35 -8.63
N LEU A 65 -5.35 7.89 -7.50
CA LEU A 65 -4.92 6.66 -6.83
C LEU A 65 -5.01 5.44 -7.77
N ALA A 66 -6.00 5.41 -8.68
CA ALA A 66 -6.13 4.29 -9.61
C ALA A 66 -4.91 4.19 -10.55
N ASP A 67 -4.37 5.30 -11.02
CA ASP A 67 -3.19 5.34 -11.89
C ASP A 67 -1.93 4.92 -11.10
N VAL A 68 -1.78 5.41 -9.86
CA VAL A 68 -0.70 4.98 -8.95
C VAL A 68 -0.75 3.48 -8.69
N LEU A 69 -1.94 2.90 -8.52
CA LEU A 69 -2.09 1.46 -8.35
C LEU A 69 -1.75 0.68 -9.62
N VAL A 70 -2.03 1.22 -10.80
CA VAL A 70 -1.59 0.63 -12.07
C VAL A 70 -0.07 0.63 -12.19
N ASP A 71 0.58 1.73 -11.80
CA ASP A 71 2.04 1.84 -11.80
C ASP A 71 2.66 0.88 -10.78
N ALA A 72 2.14 0.81 -9.55
CA ALA A 72 2.62 -0.11 -8.53
C ALA A 72 2.51 -1.58 -8.97
N MET A 73 1.45 -1.95 -9.70
CA MET A 73 1.31 -3.29 -10.26
C MET A 73 2.32 -3.60 -11.37
N SER A 74 2.85 -2.59 -12.08
CA SER A 74 3.75 -2.81 -13.22
C SER A 74 5.11 -3.40 -12.81
N ASN A 75 5.54 -3.14 -11.59
CA ASN A 75 6.78 -3.68 -10.99
C ASN A 75 6.53 -4.94 -10.16
N LEU A 76 5.28 -5.32 -9.94
CA LEU A 76 4.88 -6.36 -8.99
C LEU A 76 4.88 -7.74 -9.64
N ASP A 77 5.42 -8.75 -8.95
CA ASP A 77 5.29 -10.14 -9.42
C ASP A 77 3.82 -10.60 -9.39
N ASP A 78 3.51 -11.65 -10.16
CA ASP A 78 2.17 -12.23 -10.26
C ASP A 78 1.67 -12.67 -8.86
N GLY A 79 0.72 -11.91 -8.31
CA GLY A 79 0.12 -12.17 -7.00
C GLY A 79 0.73 -11.41 -5.83
N GLY A 80 1.56 -10.39 -6.10
CA GLY A 80 2.10 -9.52 -5.06
C GLY A 80 1.04 -8.75 -4.28
N LEU A 81 1.43 -8.35 -3.07
CA LEU A 81 0.54 -7.76 -2.07
C LEU A 81 0.64 -6.23 -2.10
N ILE A 82 -0.48 -5.54 -2.24
CA ILE A 82 -0.52 -4.07 -2.17
C ILE A 82 -1.27 -3.63 -0.91
N TRP A 83 -0.71 -2.65 -0.20
CA TRP A 83 -1.38 -1.95 0.89
C TRP A 83 -1.46 -0.46 0.60
N VAL A 84 -2.67 0.11 0.65
CA VAL A 84 -2.86 1.56 0.64
C VAL A 84 -3.04 2.03 2.07
N LEU A 85 -2.18 2.95 2.51
CA LEU A 85 -2.13 3.50 3.86
C LEU A 85 -2.78 4.88 3.81
N ILE A 86 -3.85 5.09 4.56
CA ILE A 86 -4.59 6.36 4.62
C ILE A 86 -4.61 6.91 6.05
N PRO A 87 -4.59 8.24 6.26
CA PRO A 87 -4.75 8.80 7.60
C PRO A 87 -6.10 8.39 8.19
N LYS A 88 -6.12 8.03 9.48
CA LYS A 88 -7.33 7.58 10.17
C LYS A 88 -8.43 8.66 10.11
N PRO A 89 -9.71 8.27 10.11
CA PRO A 89 -10.82 9.21 10.14
C PRO A 89 -10.68 10.25 11.25
N GLY A 90 -10.89 11.53 10.90
CA GLY A 90 -10.76 12.66 11.83
C GLY A 90 -9.33 13.20 11.98
N ARG A 91 -8.35 12.65 11.27
CA ARG A 91 -7.03 13.27 11.09
C ARG A 91 -7.05 14.21 9.87
N PRO A 92 -6.14 15.20 9.83
CA PRO A 92 -5.88 15.95 8.60
C PRO A 92 -5.59 14.99 7.44
N ASN A 93 -6.02 15.40 6.25
CA ASN A 93 -5.81 14.69 4.99
C ASN A 93 -6.33 13.24 4.98
N SER A 94 -7.33 12.92 5.81
CA SER A 94 -7.94 11.59 5.82
C SER A 94 -8.73 11.31 4.54
N VAL A 95 -8.47 10.15 3.94
CA VAL A 95 -9.21 9.61 2.79
C VAL A 95 -10.21 8.57 3.30
N ARG A 96 -11.36 8.38 2.63
CA ARG A 96 -12.29 7.31 3.02
C ARG A 96 -11.83 5.97 2.46
N VAL A 97 -12.06 4.90 3.21
CA VAL A 97 -11.83 3.53 2.71
C VAL A 97 -12.60 3.29 1.41
N GLY A 98 -13.83 3.80 1.27
CA GLY A 98 -14.61 3.66 0.04
C GLY A 98 -13.97 4.32 -1.19
N ASP A 99 -13.25 5.43 -1.01
CA ASP A 99 -12.55 6.09 -2.12
C ASP A 99 -11.36 5.21 -2.59
N VAL A 100 -10.68 4.54 -1.65
CA VAL A 100 -9.63 3.55 -1.96
C VAL A 100 -10.21 2.31 -2.64
N GLU A 101 -11.39 1.85 -2.22
CA GLU A 101 -12.08 0.71 -2.83
C GLU A 101 -12.47 1.00 -4.29
N GLU A 102 -12.99 2.21 -4.57
CA GLU A 102 -13.33 2.64 -5.92
C GLU A 102 -12.10 2.72 -6.83
N ALA A 103 -11.02 3.34 -6.36
CA ALA A 103 -9.74 3.39 -7.10
C ALA A 103 -9.17 1.98 -7.36
N ALA A 104 -9.24 1.10 -6.36
CA ALA A 104 -8.81 -0.29 -6.52
C ALA A 104 -9.64 -1.02 -7.58
N GLU A 105 -10.96 -0.82 -7.64
CA GLU A 105 -11.81 -1.41 -8.67
C GLU A 105 -11.45 -0.92 -10.08
N ILE A 106 -11.17 0.38 -10.24
CA ILE A 106 -10.72 0.97 -11.51
C ILE A 106 -9.39 0.35 -11.96
N ALA A 107 -8.44 0.16 -11.02
CA ALA A 107 -7.17 -0.51 -11.26
C ALA A 107 -7.29 -2.04 -11.44
N GLY A 108 -8.49 -2.63 -11.33
CA GLY A 108 -8.68 -4.09 -11.47
C GLY A 108 -8.24 -4.91 -10.24
N LEU A 109 -8.02 -4.23 -9.11
CA LEU A 109 -7.75 -4.80 -7.80
C LEU A 109 -9.05 -4.99 -7.01
N HIS A 110 -8.93 -5.55 -5.81
CA HIS A 110 -10.03 -5.64 -4.86
C HIS A 110 -9.54 -5.45 -3.45
N ALA A 111 -10.23 -4.61 -2.68
CA ALA A 111 -9.99 -4.45 -1.25
C ALA A 111 -10.47 -5.67 -0.48
N THR A 112 -9.63 -6.20 0.40
CA THR A 112 -9.90 -7.45 1.13
C THR A 112 -10.03 -7.27 2.62
N THR A 113 -9.31 -6.31 3.20
CA THR A 113 -9.36 -6.05 4.65
C THR A 113 -8.87 -4.63 4.92
N SER A 114 -9.42 -3.99 5.96
CA SER A 114 -8.86 -2.76 6.50
C SER A 114 -8.40 -2.99 7.95
N THR A 115 -7.23 -2.45 8.29
CA THR A 115 -6.63 -2.61 9.62
C THR A 115 -6.03 -1.29 10.12
N ALA A 116 -6.00 -1.10 11.44
CA ALA A 116 -5.34 0.05 12.03
C ALA A 116 -3.82 -0.17 12.06
N LEU A 117 -3.05 0.83 11.62
CA LEU A 117 -1.59 0.79 11.55
C LEU A 117 -1.01 1.98 12.31
N GLY A 118 -0.27 1.67 13.39
CA GLY A 118 0.28 2.70 14.27
C GLY A 118 -0.79 3.63 14.86
N ALA A 119 -0.38 4.85 15.19
CA ALA A 119 -1.25 5.82 15.83
C ALA A 119 -2.17 6.53 14.83
N ASN A 120 -1.65 6.82 13.64
CA ASN A 120 -2.27 7.79 12.72
C ASN A 120 -2.82 7.18 11.43
N TRP A 121 -2.44 5.94 11.07
CA TRP A 121 -2.73 5.37 9.77
C TRP A 121 -3.69 4.16 9.83
N ALA A 122 -4.39 3.91 8.74
CA ALA A 122 -5.13 2.69 8.50
C ALA A 122 -4.68 2.12 7.15
N GLY A 123 -4.50 0.81 7.09
CA GLY A 123 -4.18 0.11 5.85
C GLY A 123 -5.42 -0.49 5.23
N VAL A 124 -5.50 -0.45 3.91
CA VAL A 124 -6.47 -1.18 3.08
C VAL A 124 -5.67 -2.16 2.22
N ARG A 125 -5.91 -3.46 2.44
CA ARG A 125 -5.23 -4.54 1.71
C ARG A 125 -5.90 -4.73 0.37
N LEU A 126 -5.13 -4.62 -0.70
CA LEU A 126 -5.57 -4.86 -2.07
C LEU A 126 -4.96 -6.16 -2.62
N THR A 127 -5.74 -6.89 -3.39
CA THR A 127 -5.28 -8.08 -4.11
C THR A 127 -5.76 -8.05 -5.54
N ALA A 128 -4.90 -8.46 -6.48
CA ALA A 128 -5.30 -8.66 -7.85
C ALA A 128 -6.42 -9.72 -7.95
N ARG A 129 -7.39 -9.49 -8.82
CA ARG A 129 -8.37 -10.53 -9.16
C ARG A 129 -7.62 -11.73 -9.76
N PRO A 130 -7.95 -12.97 -9.39
CA PRO A 130 -7.48 -14.13 -10.13
C PRO A 130 -7.86 -13.94 -11.60
N ARG A 131 -6.88 -13.98 -12.51
CA ARG A 131 -7.16 -13.97 -13.94
C ARG A 131 -8.11 -15.14 -14.22
N SER A 132 -9.36 -14.84 -14.58
CA SER A 132 -10.28 -15.85 -15.08
C SER A 132 -9.66 -16.43 -16.35
N ARG A 133 -9.10 -17.64 -16.26
CA ARG A 133 -8.65 -18.41 -17.41
C ARG A 133 -9.88 -18.71 -18.25
N ARG A 134 -10.08 -17.94 -19.33
CA ARG A 134 -10.95 -18.31 -20.44
C ARG A 134 -10.23 -19.23 -21.40
#